data_AF-A0A832JZY7-F1
#
_entry.id   AF-A0A832JZY7-F1
#
_cell.length_a   1.000
_cell.length_b   1.000
_cell.length_c   1.000
_cell.angle_alpha   90.00
_cell.angle_beta   90.00
_cell.angle_gamma   90.00
#
_symmetry.space_group_name_H-M   'P 1'
#
loop_
_entity.id
_entity.type
_entity.pdbx_description
1 polymer ?
#
loop_
_entity_poly.entity_id
_entity_poly.type
_entity_poly.pdbx_seq_one_letter_code
_entity_poly.pdbx_strand_id
1 'polypeptide(L)'
;MRIQIYLMIHIIPKGVKMAKIIVFHFTERGRLPKLTKEQLIEIRNKFLEVLKDYPDVYFNGTYVDENGMGICDWEAPSPEVVKEIVKKVLGTEPVDPVIVVTRVL
;
A
#
# COMPACT_ATOMS: atom_id res chain seq x y z
N MET A 1 31.68 -11.59 11.66
CA MET A 1 30.88 -11.39 12.87
C MET A 1 29.40 -11.40 12.46
N ARG A 2 28.77 -12.58 12.50
CA ARG A 2 27.37 -12.80 12.12
C ARG A 2 26.54 -12.73 13.39
N ILE A 3 25.77 -11.66 13.58
CA ILE A 3 24.80 -11.57 14.68
C ILE A 3 23.44 -11.94 14.10
N GLN A 4 23.07 -13.15 14.46
CA GLN A 4 21.82 -13.83 14.19
C GLN A 4 20.85 -13.38 15.28
N ILE A 5 19.97 -12.42 14.97
CA ILE A 5 18.91 -12.01 15.90
C ILE A 5 17.67 -12.82 15.55
N TYR A 6 17.47 -13.87 16.35
CA TYR A 6 16.29 -14.70 16.38
C TYR A 6 15.10 -13.90 16.93
N LEU A 7 13.92 -14.20 16.38
CA LEU A 7 12.65 -14.25 17.11
C LEU A 7 12.00 -12.92 17.55
N MET A 8 11.19 -12.34 16.67
CA MET A 8 9.91 -11.75 17.08
C MET A 8 8.82 -12.26 16.14
N ILE A 9 8.53 -13.56 16.28
CA ILE A 9 7.23 -14.15 15.93
C ILE A 9 6.18 -13.37 16.71
N HIS A 10 5.68 -12.29 16.11
CA HIS A 10 4.35 -11.82 16.45
C HIS A 10 3.42 -12.97 16.07
N ILE A 11 2.68 -13.43 17.07
CA ILE A 11 1.58 -14.36 16.93
C ILE A 11 0.58 -13.68 15.99
N ILE A 12 0.72 -13.91 14.67
CA ILE A 12 -0.32 -13.60 13.70
C ILE A 12 -1.46 -14.53 14.08
N PRO A 13 -2.63 -14.02 14.52
CA PRO A 13 -3.79 -14.88 14.74
C PRO A 13 -4.05 -15.67 13.45
N LYS A 14 -3.98 -17.00 13.56
CA LYS A 14 -4.38 -17.91 12.47
C LYS A 14 -5.79 -17.53 12.03
N GLY A 15 -5.95 -16.84 10.90
CA GLY A 15 -7.29 -16.68 10.31
C GLY A 15 -7.52 -15.59 9.27
N VAL A 16 -6.69 -14.55 9.15
CA VAL A 16 -6.91 -13.54 8.10
C VAL A 16 -6.10 -13.91 6.87
N LYS A 17 -6.78 -14.38 5.82
CA LYS A 17 -6.14 -14.67 4.53
C LYS A 17 -5.74 -13.35 3.88
N MET A 18 -4.46 -13.04 3.92
CA MET A 18 -3.88 -11.88 3.24
C MET A 18 -4.10 -11.98 1.74
N ALA A 19 -4.69 -10.95 1.15
CA ALA A 19 -4.95 -10.85 -0.27
C ALA A 19 -3.93 -9.92 -0.93
N LYS A 20 -3.47 -10.30 -2.13
CA LYS A 20 -2.71 -9.41 -2.99
C LYS A 20 -3.67 -8.39 -3.58
N ILE A 21 -3.44 -7.11 -3.32
CA ILE A 21 -4.31 -6.02 -3.74
C ILE A 21 -3.53 -5.02 -4.58
N ILE A 22 -4.13 -4.62 -5.69
CA ILE A 22 -3.60 -3.63 -6.61
C ILE A 22 -4.53 -2.42 -6.61
N VAL A 23 -3.97 -1.25 -6.33
CA VAL A 23 -4.60 0.05 -6.61
C VAL A 23 -4.06 0.51 -7.95
N PHE A 24 -4.94 0.74 -8.91
CA PHE A 24 -4.54 1.27 -10.21
C PHE A 24 -4.41 2.80 -10.19
N HIS A 25 -3.61 3.31 -11.12
CA HIS A 25 -3.47 4.73 -11.46
C HIS A 25 -3.37 4.84 -12.98
N PHE A 26 -4.47 4.95 -13.72
CA PHE A 26 -4.46 5.06 -15.19
C PHE A 26 -5.42 6.11 -15.76
N THR A 27 -6.51 6.45 -15.08
CA THR A 27 -7.39 7.54 -15.56
C THR A 27 -6.73 8.89 -15.34
N GLU A 28 -7.17 9.91 -16.08
CA GLU A 28 -6.62 11.27 -15.94
C GLU A 28 -6.68 11.80 -14.51
N ARG A 29 -7.71 11.42 -13.75
CA ARG A 29 -7.89 11.79 -12.34
C ARG A 29 -7.21 10.84 -11.35
N GLY A 30 -6.85 9.63 -11.77
CA GLY A 30 -6.25 8.61 -10.93
C GLY A 30 -4.73 8.55 -11.01
N ARG A 31 -4.12 9.09 -12.08
CA ARG A 31 -2.65 9.20 -12.20
C ARG A 31 -2.03 9.96 -11.05
N LEU A 32 -0.86 9.49 -10.60
CA LEU A 32 -0.10 10.17 -9.57
C LEU A 32 0.44 11.49 -10.12
N PRO A 33 0.18 12.65 -9.48
CA PRO A 33 0.76 13.91 -9.93
C PRO A 33 2.29 13.88 -9.80
N LYS A 34 2.98 14.73 -10.56
CA LYS A 34 4.43 14.93 -10.36
C LYS A 34 4.65 15.60 -9.01
N LEU A 35 5.29 14.88 -8.10
CA LEU A 35 5.59 15.32 -6.75
C LEU A 35 7.09 15.55 -6.58
N THR A 36 7.47 16.52 -5.75
CA THR A 36 8.86 16.68 -5.34
C THR A 36 9.28 15.57 -4.39
N LYS A 37 10.58 15.42 -4.15
CA LYS A 37 11.11 14.43 -3.20
C LYS A 37 10.58 14.68 -1.79
N GLU A 38 10.46 15.94 -1.39
CA GLU A 38 9.97 16.35 -0.07
C GLU A 38 8.51 15.96 0.10
N GLN A 39 7.67 16.19 -0.91
CA GLN A 39 6.26 15.79 -0.90
C GLN A 39 6.12 14.26 -0.81
N LEU A 40 6.94 13.51 -1.54
CA LEU A 40 6.95 12.03 -1.47
C LEU A 40 7.37 11.53 -0.08
N ILE A 41 8.36 12.17 0.56
CA ILE A 41 8.79 11.84 1.92
C ILE A 41 7.66 12.12 2.92
N GLU A 42 6.98 13.26 2.80
CA GLU A 42 5.86 13.62 3.67
C GLU A 42 4.71 12.60 3.56
N ILE A 43 4.32 12.25 2.33
CA ILE A 43 3.28 11.23 2.08
C ILE A 43 3.70 9.88 2.62
N ARG A 44 4.96 9.47 2.41
CA ARG A 44 5.50 8.22 2.96
C ARG A 44 5.41 8.20 4.48
N ASN A 45 5.76 9.30 5.16
CA ASN A 45 5.69 9.38 6.62
C ASN A 45 4.26 9.29 7.12
N LYS A 46 3.29 9.88 6.41
CA LYS A 46 1.86 9.74 6.72
C LYS A 46 1.39 8.29 6.60
N PHE A 47 1.78 7.58 5.53
CA PHE A 47 1.50 6.15 5.40
C PHE A 47 2.13 5.34 6.54
N LEU A 48 3.41 5.58 6.87
CA LEU A 48 4.08 4.89 7.97
C LEU A 48 3.40 5.10 9.32
N GLU A 49 2.86 6.29 9.58
CA GLU A 49 2.12 6.56 10.80
C GLU A 49 0.81 5.77 10.85
N VAL A 50 -0.01 5.89 9.79
CA VAL A 50 -1.30 5.21 9.70
C VAL A 50 -1.14 3.69 9.75
N LEU A 51 -0.12 3.13 9.10
CA LEU A 51 0.11 1.68 9.04
C LEU A 51 0.45 1.04 10.40
N LYS A 52 0.83 1.82 11.42
CA LYS A 52 1.00 1.28 12.78
C LYS A 52 -0.29 0.67 13.33
N ASP A 53 -1.43 1.17 12.90
CA ASP A 53 -2.76 0.69 13.31
C ASP A 53 -3.23 -0.52 12.48
N TYR A 54 -2.47 -0.93 11.47
CA TYR A 54 -2.80 -2.04 10.55
C TYR A 54 -1.63 -3.04 10.49
N PRO A 55 -1.40 -3.81 11.57
CA PRO A 55 -0.29 -4.76 11.63
C PRO A 55 -0.38 -5.87 10.57
N ASP A 56 -1.58 -6.12 10.05
CA ASP A 56 -1.87 -7.09 9.00
C ASP A 56 -1.95 -6.42 7.61
N VAL A 57 -1.25 -5.30 7.38
CA VAL A 57 -1.17 -4.64 6.07
C VAL A 57 0.27 -4.35 5.69
N TYR A 58 0.64 -4.75 4.48
CA TYR A 58 1.95 -4.46 3.90
C TYR A 58 1.79 -3.60 2.64
N PHE A 59 2.45 -2.45 2.65
CA PHE A 59 2.59 -1.59 1.48
C PHE A 59 3.93 -1.87 0.80
N ASN A 60 3.90 -2.55 -0.35
CA ASN A 60 5.11 -2.96 -1.07
C ASN A 60 5.71 -1.83 -1.91
N GLY A 61 4.88 -0.83 -2.24
CA GLY A 61 5.32 0.40 -2.88
C GLY A 61 4.37 0.89 -3.96
N THR A 62 4.75 2.03 -4.53
CA THR A 62 4.10 2.64 -5.68
C THR A 62 5.06 2.63 -6.86
N TYR A 63 4.60 2.16 -8.01
CA TYR A 63 5.38 2.06 -9.23
C TYR A 63 4.63 2.80 -10.33
N VAL A 64 5.25 3.82 -10.91
CA VAL A 64 4.65 4.67 -11.94
C VAL A 64 5.62 4.90 -13.09
N ASP A 65 5.06 5.18 -14.27
CA ASP A 65 5.78 5.71 -15.41
C ASP A 65 6.00 7.24 -15.29
N GLU A 66 6.57 7.84 -16.34
CA GLU A 66 6.84 9.29 -16.42
C GLU A 66 5.57 10.17 -16.42
N ASN A 67 4.41 9.57 -16.71
CA ASN A 67 3.10 10.22 -16.77
C ASN A 67 2.28 10.02 -15.50
N GLY A 68 2.83 9.33 -14.49
CA GLY A 68 2.14 9.02 -13.24
C GLY A 68 1.15 7.85 -13.36
N MET A 69 1.17 7.12 -14.48
CA MET A 69 0.38 5.92 -14.66
C MET A 69 1.09 4.73 -14.01
N GLY A 70 0.37 3.88 -13.29
CA GLY A 70 0.99 2.78 -12.57
C GLY A 70 0.08 2.08 -11.57
N ILE A 71 0.70 1.55 -10.52
CA ILE A 71 0.05 0.78 -9.47
C ILE A 71 0.61 1.08 -8.09
N CYS A 72 -0.21 0.88 -7.06
CA CYS A 72 0.28 0.57 -5.73
C CYS A 72 0.08 -0.91 -5.43
N ASP A 73 1.11 -1.53 -4.89
CA ASP A 73 1.16 -2.94 -4.51
C ASP A 73 0.95 -3.08 -3.00
N TRP A 74 -0.07 -3.85 -2.62
CA TRP A 74 -0.47 -4.09 -1.24
C TRP A 74 -0.68 -5.58 -0.95
N GLU A 75 -0.42 -5.96 0.31
CA GLU A 75 -1.01 -7.14 0.93
C GLU A 75 -1.88 -6.68 2.09
N ALA A 76 -3.17 -7.03 2.09
CA ALA A 76 -4.12 -6.63 3.11
C ALA A 76 -5.29 -7.62 3.20
N PRO A 77 -6.13 -7.55 4.25
CA PRO A 77 -7.30 -8.42 4.39
C PRO A 77 -8.34 -8.23 3.28
N SER A 78 -8.53 -7.00 2.79
CA SER A 78 -9.47 -6.68 1.72
C SER A 78 -9.16 -5.34 1.02
N PRO A 79 -9.70 -5.10 -0.19
CA PRO A 79 -9.61 -3.81 -0.88
C PRO A 79 -10.15 -2.64 -0.06
N GLU A 80 -11.16 -2.86 0.77
CA GLU A 80 -11.80 -1.84 1.61
C GLU A 80 -10.82 -1.29 2.66
N VAL A 81 -10.00 -2.15 3.26
CA VAL A 81 -8.95 -1.74 4.19
C VAL A 81 -7.95 -0.82 3.49
N VAL A 82 -7.55 -1.16 2.26
CA VAL A 82 -6.63 -0.32 1.47
C VAL A 82 -7.27 1.03 1.14
N LYS A 83 -8.54 1.05 0.71
CA LYS A 83 -9.29 2.30 0.44
C LYS A 83 -9.37 3.18 1.68
N GLU A 84 -9.63 2.59 2.85
CA GLU A 84 -9.68 3.30 4.13
C GLU A 84 -8.33 3.93 4.47
N ILE A 85 -7.23 3.17 4.37
CA ILE A 85 -5.87 3.67 4.64
C ILE A 85 -5.54 4.83 3.70
N VAL A 86 -5.78 4.66 2.40
CA VAL A 86 -5.52 5.72 1.42
C VAL A 86 -6.34 6.97 1.73
N LYS A 87 -7.62 6.82 2.09
CA LYS A 87 -8.49 7.93 2.50
C LYS A 87 -7.99 8.62 3.76
N LYS A 88 -7.51 7.89 4.76
CA LYS A 88 -6.91 8.46 5.97
C LYS A 88 -5.64 9.26 5.68
N VAL A 89 -4.81 8.79 4.76
CA VAL A 89 -3.52 9.43 4.44
C VAL A 89 -3.68 10.62 3.49
N LEU A 90 -4.51 10.49 2.46
CA LEU A 90 -4.63 11.45 1.36
C LEU A 90 -5.94 12.26 1.39
N GLY A 91 -6.84 11.97 2.32
CA GLY A 91 -8.16 12.61 2.45
C GLY A 91 -9.20 12.16 1.43
N THR A 92 -8.82 11.30 0.48
CA THR A 92 -9.69 10.83 -0.61
C THR A 92 -9.46 9.35 -0.89
N GLU A 93 -10.50 8.65 -1.34
CA GLU A 93 -10.37 7.27 -1.80
C GLU A 93 -9.68 7.22 -3.18
N PRO A 94 -9.04 6.10 -3.53
CA PRO A 94 -8.54 5.88 -4.88
C PRO A 94 -9.64 6.10 -5.92
N VAL A 95 -9.34 6.89 -6.94
CA VAL A 95 -10.27 7.16 -8.05
C VAL A 95 -10.41 5.94 -8.95
N ASP A 96 -9.28 5.27 -9.18
CA ASP A 96 -9.21 4.09 -10.03
C ASP A 96 -9.43 2.81 -9.22
N PRO A 97 -9.71 1.68 -9.90
CA PRO A 97 -10.06 0.44 -9.22
C PRO A 97 -9.01 -0.04 -8.22
N VAL A 98 -9.50 -0.57 -7.11
CA VAL A 98 -8.72 -1.33 -6.12
C VAL A 98 -9.24 -2.75 -6.14
N ILE A 99 -8.41 -3.70 -6.57
CA ILE A 99 -8.84 -5.08 -6.81
C ILE A 99 -7.97 -6.10 -6.10
N VAL A 100 -8.57 -7.24 -5.76
CA VAL A 100 -7.82 -8.43 -5.39
C VAL A 100 -7.31 -9.10 -6.66
N VAL A 101 -6.05 -9.53 -6.65
CA VAL A 101 -5.44 -10.27 -7.75
C VAL A 101 -4.86 -11.59 -7.26
N THR A 102 -4.67 -12.53 -8.19
CA THR A 102 -3.98 -13.80 -7.95
C THR A 102 -2.80 -13.92 -8.90
N ARG A 103 -1.65 -14.37 -8.41
CA ARG A 103 -0.50 -14.68 -9.26
C ARG A 103 -0.82 -15.89 -10.13
N VAL A 104 -0.64 -15.75 -11.44
CA VAL A 104 -0.88 -16.82 -12.42
C VAL A 104 0.44 -17.41 -12.96
N LEU A 105 1.52 -16.62 -13.00
CA LEU A 105 2.87 -16.97 -13.45
C LEU A 105 3.92 -16.48 -12.44
#